data_AF-A0A0L8GFS0-F1
#
_entry.id   AF-A0A0L8GFS0-F1
#
_cell.length_a   1.000
_cell.length_b   1.000
_cell.length_c   1.000
_cell.angle_alpha   90.00
_cell.angle_beta   90.00
_cell.angle_gamma   90.00
#
_symmetry.space_group_name_H-M   'P 1'
#
loop_
_entity.id
_entity.type
_entity.pdbx_description
1 polymer ?
#
loop_
_entity_poly.entity_id
_entity_poly.type
_entity_poly.pdbx_seq_one_letter_code
_entity_poly.pdbx_strand_id
1 'polypeptide(L)'
;QLLYGELAQGKKPRGRPKLRYKDTCKTSLSKCEVDVSTWEERAEDRTTWRTVVKEGTASLESSYRNKPVEKHQRQKENNRNAEC
;
A
#
# COMPACT_ATOMS: atom_id res chain seq x y z
N GLN A 1 -0.07 -18.93 35.60
CA GLN A 1 1.39 -18.97 35.76
C GLN A 1 2.03 -18.35 34.52
N LEU A 2 2.78 -17.26 34.69
CA LEU A 2 3.49 -16.56 33.62
C LEU A 2 4.89 -17.19 33.46
N LEU A 3 5.17 -17.76 32.29
CA LEU A 3 6.45 -18.40 31.96
C LEU A 3 7.51 -17.31 31.68
N TYR A 4 8.09 -16.73 32.72
CA TYR A 4 9.08 -15.63 32.63
C TYR A 4 10.55 -16.12 32.58
N GLY A 5 10.79 -17.39 32.21
CA GLY A 5 12.03 -18.10 32.57
C GLY A 5 12.84 -18.76 31.45
N GLU A 6 12.45 -18.71 30.17
CA GLU A 6 13.22 -19.35 29.09
C GLU A 6 13.69 -18.35 28.04
N LEU A 7 14.58 -17.43 28.44
CA LEU A 7 15.39 -16.64 27.49
C LEU A 7 16.72 -16.23 28.13
N ALA A 8 17.37 -17.12 28.88
CA ALA A 8 18.70 -16.88 29.43
C ALA A 8 19.80 -16.90 28.35
N GLN A 9 19.66 -17.72 27.29
CA GLN A 9 20.64 -17.81 26.19
C GLN A 9 19.98 -18.12 24.81
N GLY A 10 18.94 -17.38 24.45
CA GLY A 10 18.37 -17.44 23.09
C GLY A 10 19.00 -16.37 22.19
N LYS A 11 19.81 -16.74 21.19
CA LYS A 11 20.28 -15.82 20.14
C LYS A 11 19.06 -15.32 19.34
N LYS A 12 18.51 -14.17 19.72
CA LYS A 12 17.45 -13.51 18.95
C LYS A 12 17.99 -13.27 17.53
N PRO A 13 17.28 -13.65 16.46
CA PRO A 13 17.74 -13.36 15.11
C PRO A 13 17.97 -11.86 14.97
N ARG A 14 19.22 -11.47 14.72
CA ARG A 14 19.60 -10.08 14.44
C ARG A 14 19.15 -9.78 13.01
N GLY A 15 18.01 -9.12 12.88
CA GLY A 15 17.42 -8.78 11.59
C GLY A 15 16.27 -7.80 11.74
N ARG A 16 15.77 -7.29 10.61
CA ARG A 16 14.61 -6.40 10.61
C ARG A 16 13.40 -7.16 11.19
N PRO A 17 12.64 -6.56 12.13
CA PRO A 17 11.36 -7.14 12.56
C PRO A 17 10.47 -7.47 11.37
N LYS A 18 9.71 -8.57 11.45
CA LYS A 18 8.70 -8.90 10.44
C LYS A 18 7.70 -7.74 10.32
N LEU A 19 7.29 -7.45 9.09
CA LEU A 19 6.26 -6.44 8.83
C LEU A 19 4.97 -6.84 9.54
N ARG A 20 4.34 -5.90 10.26
CA ARG A 20 3.07 -6.19 10.93
C ARG A 20 1.94 -6.10 9.92
N TYR A 21 0.88 -6.88 10.14
CA TYR A 21 -0.33 -6.82 9.32
C TYR A 21 -0.90 -5.38 9.23
N LYS A 22 -0.92 -4.65 10.37
CA LYS A 22 -1.36 -3.24 10.43
C LYS A 22 -0.58 -2.34 9.46
N ASP A 23 0.71 -2.58 9.28
CA ASP A 23 1.55 -1.76 8.39
C ASP A 23 1.15 -1.98 6.92
N THR A 24 0.79 -3.21 6.55
CA THR A 24 0.24 -3.54 5.22
C THR A 24 -1.11 -2.86 4.99
N CYS A 25 -1.99 -2.84 5.99
CA CYS A 25 -3.27 -2.13 5.89
C CYS A 25 -3.07 -0.63 5.67
N LYS A 26 -2.21 0.02 6.46
CA LYS A 26 -1.89 1.45 6.31
C LYS A 26 -1.33 1.78 4.92
N THR A 27 -0.43 0.93 4.42
CA THR A 27 0.14 1.08 3.08
C THR A 27 -0.92 0.98 2.00
N SER A 28 -1.88 0.07 2.17
CA SER A 28 -2.98 -0.12 1.21
C SER A 28 -3.94 1.07 1.22
N LEU A 29 -4.28 1.59 2.40
CA LEU A 29 -5.12 2.78 2.56
C LEU A 29 -4.48 4.02 1.92
N SER A 30 -3.19 4.24 2.18
CA SER A 30 -2.45 5.35 1.57
C SER A 30 -2.43 5.26 0.04
N LYS A 31 -2.33 4.05 -0.53
CA LYS A 31 -2.43 3.84 -1.99
C LYS A 31 -3.82 4.10 -2.56
N CYS A 32 -4.86 3.93 -1.75
CA CYS A 32 -6.23 4.24 -2.11
C CYS A 32 -6.59 5.70 -1.84
N GLU A 33 -5.59 6.56 -1.58
CA GLU A 33 -5.77 7.99 -1.26
C GLU A 33 -6.61 8.23 0.01
N VAL A 34 -6.69 7.22 0.88
CA VAL A 34 -7.33 7.34 2.19
C VAL A 34 -6.29 7.73 3.22
N ASP A 35 -6.52 8.86 3.89
CA ASP A 35 -5.63 9.34 4.93
C ASP A 35 -5.61 8.40 6.15
N VAL A 36 -4.39 8.08 6.60
CA VAL A 36 -4.14 7.04 7.62
C VAL A 36 -4.35 7.56 9.04
N SER A 37 -4.43 8.88 9.27
CA SER A 37 -4.78 9.42 10.58
C SER A 37 -6.29 9.61 10.76
N THR A 38 -7.03 9.89 9.67
CA THR A 38 -8.49 10.16 9.71
C THR A 38 -9.38 9.05 9.13
N TRP A 39 -8.83 7.85 8.89
CA TRP A 39 -9.62 6.72 8.36
C TRP A 39 -10.66 6.19 9.36
N GLU A 40 -10.41 6.27 10.67
CA GLU A 40 -11.33 5.78 11.71
C GLU A 40 -12.61 6.61 11.75
N GLU A 41 -12.49 7.93 11.63
CA GLU A 41 -13.63 8.85 11.55
C GLU A 41 -14.49 8.56 10.31
N ARG A 42 -13.86 8.34 9.14
CA ARG A 42 -14.58 7.94 7.93
C ARG A 42 -15.17 6.54 7.99
N ALA A 43 -14.62 5.67 8.85
CA ALA A 43 -15.09 4.29 9.03
C ALA A 43 -16.30 4.20 9.98
N GLU A 44 -16.58 5.26 10.75
CA GLU A 44 -17.73 5.34 11.64
C GLU A 44 -19.05 5.22 10.86
N ASP A 45 -19.18 5.97 9.76
CA ASP A 45 -20.24 5.72 8.79
C ASP A 45 -19.85 4.64 7.79
N ARG A 46 -20.50 3.49 7.94
CA ARG A 46 -20.33 2.32 7.07
C ARG A 46 -20.55 2.63 5.59
N THR A 47 -21.49 3.51 5.26
CA THR A 47 -21.85 3.82 3.87
C THR A 47 -20.79 4.70 3.21
N THR A 48 -20.37 5.77 3.90
CA THR A 48 -19.23 6.59 3.51
C THR A 48 -17.96 5.75 3.34
N TRP A 49 -17.65 4.87 4.30
CA TRP A 49 -16.48 3.99 4.23
C TRP A 49 -16.46 3.12 2.97
N ARG A 50 -17.60 2.47 2.63
CA ARG A 50 -17.66 1.62 1.43
C ARG A 50 -17.43 2.42 0.16
N THR A 51 -17.96 3.64 0.09
CA THR A 51 -17.84 4.50 -1.09
C THR A 51 -16.40 4.94 -1.28
N VAL A 52 -15.78 5.50 -0.23
CA VAL A 52 -14.38 5.97 -0.25
C VAL A 52 -13.42 4.83 -0.62
N VAL A 53 -13.57 3.66 0.01
CA VAL A 53 -12.71 2.51 -0.31
C VAL A 53 -12.89 2.07 -1.75
N LYS A 54 -14.13 1.99 -2.25
CA LYS A 54 -14.40 1.55 -3.62
C LYS A 54 -13.79 2.51 -4.65
N GLU A 55 -13.97 3.81 -4.44
CA GLU A 55 -13.39 4.86 -5.29
C GLU A 55 -11.86 4.79 -5.26
N GLY A 56 -11.26 4.76 -4.06
CA GLY A 56 -9.80 4.65 -3.91
C GLY A 56 -9.23 3.40 -4.58
N THR A 57 -9.91 2.26 -4.48
CA THR A 57 -9.49 1.03 -5.18
C THR A 57 -9.60 1.15 -6.69
N ALA A 58 -10.65 1.78 -7.22
CA ALA A 58 -10.83 1.96 -8.66
C ALA A 58 -9.76 2.89 -9.24
N SER A 59 -9.42 3.98 -8.54
CA SER A 59 -8.33 4.88 -8.90
C SER A 59 -6.98 4.16 -8.89
N LEU A 60 -6.73 3.37 -7.85
CA LEU A 60 -5.50 2.57 -7.72
C LEU A 60 -5.34 1.57 -8.87
N GLU A 61 -6.39 0.82 -9.18
CA GLU A 61 -6.41 -0.12 -10.32
C GLU A 61 -6.19 0.60 -11.65
N SER A 62 -6.83 1.74 -11.84
CA SER A 62 -6.67 2.56 -13.05
C SER A 62 -5.23 3.04 -13.20
N SER A 63 -4.61 3.52 -12.13
CA SER A 63 -3.18 3.89 -12.11
C SER A 63 -2.28 2.71 -12.50
N TYR A 64 -2.55 1.51 -11.97
CA TYR A 64 -1.78 0.32 -12.33
C TYR A 64 -1.93 -0.07 -13.80
N ARG A 65 -3.11 0.13 -14.40
CA ARG A 65 -3.34 -0.11 -15.83
C ARG A 65 -2.67 0.94 -16.71
N ASN A 66 -2.66 2.20 -16.28
CA ASN A 66 -2.12 3.31 -17.08
C ASN A 66 -0.59 3.34 -17.07
N LYS A 67 0.07 2.99 -15.96
CA LYS A 67 1.54 2.95 -15.87
C LYS A 67 2.26 2.21 -17.02
N PRO A 68 1.89 0.97 -17.39
CA PRO A 68 2.52 0.30 -18.52
C PRO A 68 2.20 0.97 -19.86
N VAL A 69 0.98 1.50 -20.04
CA VAL A 69 0.57 2.22 -21.25
C VAL A 69 1.42 3.48 -21.44
N GLU A 70 1.56 4.29 -20.40
CA GLU A 70 2.39 5.50 -20.40
C GLU A 70 3.87 5.18 -20.67
N LYS A 71 4.38 4.05 -20.13
CA LYS A 71 5.74 3.60 -20.40
C LYS A 71 5.92 3.27 -21.89
N HIS A 72 4.97 2.55 -22.47
CA HIS A 72 5.01 2.19 -23.89
C HIS A 72 4.90 3.42 -24.80
N GLN A 73 4.01 4.36 -24.48
CA GLN A 73 3.87 5.62 -25.22
C GLN A 73 5.17 6.43 -25.20
N ARG A 74 5.80 6.58 -24.02
CA ARG A 74 7.11 7.25 -23.89
C ARG A 74 8.20 6.60 -24.72
N GLN A 75 8.24 5.26 -24.77
CA GLN A 75 9.21 4.54 -25.61
C GLN A 75 8.98 4.79 -27.10
N LYS A 76 7.71 4.77 -27.54
CA LYS A 76 7.34 5.05 -28.93
C LYS A 76 7.70 6.47 -29.34
N GLU A 77 7.44 7.45 -28.50
CA GLU A 77 7.79 8.86 -28.74
C GLU A 77 9.32 9.05 -28.80
N ASN A 78 10.05 8.46 -27.85
CA ASN A 78 11.52 8.53 -27.86
C ASN A 78 12.12 7.88 -29.12
N ASN A 79 11.58 6.74 -29.57
CA ASN A 79 12.03 6.10 -30.80
C ASN A 79 11.70 6.95 -32.04
N ARG A 80 10.51 7.54 -32.10
CA ARG A 80 10.11 8.45 -33.18
C ARG A 80 11.02 9.68 -33.25
N ASN A 81 11.39 10.24 -32.10
CA ASN A 81 12.29 11.39 -32.02
C ASN A 81 13.75 11.04 -32.37
N ALA A 82 14.14 9.77 -32.25
CA ALA A 82 15.48 9.29 -32.63
C ALA A 82 15.60 8.97 -34.14
N GLU A 83 14.47 8.76 -34.82
CA GLU A 83 14.39 8.52 -36.27
C GLU A 83 14.26 9.82 -37.09
N CYS A 84 14.01 10.96 -36.44
CA CYS A 84 14.06 12.31 -37.04
C CYS A 84 15.44 12.95 -36.82
#